data_AF-A0A069DCX3-F1
#
_entry.id   AF-A0A069DCX3-F1
#
_cell.length_a   1.000
_cell.length_b   1.000
_cell.length_c   1.000
_cell.angle_alpha   90.00
_cell.angle_beta   90.00
_cell.angle_gamma   90.00
#
_symmetry.space_group_name_H-M   'P 1'
#
loop_
_entity.id
_entity.type
_entity.pdbx_description
1 polymer ?
#
loop_
_entity_poly.entity_id
_entity_poly.type
_entity_poly.pdbx_seq_one_letter_code
_entity_poly.pdbx_strand_id
1 'polypeptide(L)'
;MTDIKVCLEYLIDVMKRKCTAFIISDFIDDGFYNAMTITNRKHDLVAIQVYDRRIEDLPSVGLINVKDAETGNEQWIDTSSLSLRKAHSEWWKTKQDKLRNAFNKSRVDAVSVRTDQDFVKALLTLFEKRN
;
A
#
# COMPACT_ATOMS: atom_id res chain seq x y z
N MET A 1 8.76 5.66 11.44
CA MET A 1 8.23 4.62 10.55
C MET A 1 6.74 4.47 10.84
N THR A 2 5.91 4.33 9.82
CA THR A 2 4.45 4.19 9.94
C THR A 2 4.13 2.76 10.38
N ASP A 3 3.44 2.59 11.52
CA ASP A 3 3.03 1.27 12.02
C ASP A 3 1.52 1.08 11.79
N ILE A 4 1.18 0.33 10.74
CA ILE A 4 -0.21 0.09 10.35
C ILE A 4 -0.92 -0.75 11.41
N LYS A 5 -0.20 -1.69 12.03
CA LYS A 5 -0.75 -2.59 13.04
C LYS A 5 -1.22 -1.80 14.26
N VAL A 6 -0.39 -0.91 14.80
CA VAL A 6 -0.72 -0.07 15.96
C VAL A 6 -1.93 0.81 15.69
N CYS A 7 -2.02 1.39 14.50
CA CYS A 7 -3.18 2.20 14.09
C CYS A 7 -4.48 1.39 14.11
N LEU A 8 -4.46 0.16 13.57
CA LEU A 8 -5.62 -0.73 13.54
C LEU A 8 -6.01 -1.23 14.94
N GLU A 9 -5.03 -1.56 15.78
CA GLU A 9 -5.26 -1.95 17.18
C GLU A 9 -5.91 -0.81 17.96
N TYR A 10 -5.43 0.42 17.78
CA TYR A 10 -6.04 1.61 18.37
C TYR A 10 -7.48 1.83 17.89
N LEU A 11 -7.76 1.67 16.60
CA LEU A 11 -9.12 1.78 16.05
C LEU A 11 -10.07 0.79 16.73
N ILE A 12 -9.64 -0.47 16.88
CA ILE A 12 -10.41 -1.52 17.56
C ILE A 12 -10.73 -1.14 19.02
N ASP A 13 -9.78 -0.49 19.69
CA ASP A 13 -9.93 -0.13 21.11
C ASP A 13 -10.80 1.10 21.31
N VAL A 14 -10.72 2.10 20.44
CA VAL A 14 -11.49 3.34 20.61
C VAL A 14 -12.89 3.23 20.01
N MET A 15 -13.03 2.55 18.87
CA MET A 15 -14.31 2.48 18.17
C MET A 15 -15.13 1.28 18.64
N LYS A 16 -16.00 1.49 19.63
CA LYS A 16 -16.81 0.40 20.22
C LYS A 16 -18.03 0.02 19.36
N ARG A 17 -18.53 0.93 18.53
CA ARG A 17 -19.66 0.68 17.63
C ARG A 17 -19.14 0.22 16.27
N LYS A 18 -19.84 -0.73 15.64
CA LYS A 18 -19.53 -1.16 14.28
C LYS A 18 -19.67 0.03 13.33
N CYS A 19 -18.67 0.22 12.48
CA CYS A 19 -18.61 1.28 11.48
C CYS A 19 -17.93 0.75 10.22
N THR A 20 -18.00 1.52 9.14
CA THR A 20 -17.11 1.35 7.99
C THR A 20 -15.86 2.20 8.23
N ALA A 21 -14.68 1.60 8.06
CA ALA A 21 -13.40 2.24 8.25
C ALA A 21 -12.58 2.13 6.96
N PHE A 22 -11.89 3.22 6.61
CA PHE A 22 -11.04 3.28 5.42
C PHE A 22 -9.61 3.50 5.86
N ILE A 23 -8.69 2.65 5.41
CA ILE A 23 -7.26 2.82 5.63
C ILE A 23 -6.56 3.13 4.31
N ILE A 24 -5.84 4.25 4.28
CA ILE A 24 -5.11 4.74 3.11
C ILE A 24 -3.62 4.67 3.43
N SER A 25 -2.87 3.89 2.66
CA SER A 25 -1.44 3.67 2.89
C SER A 25 -0.76 3.16 1.62
N ASP A 26 0.55 3.26 1.52
CA ASP A 26 1.34 2.54 0.51
C ASP A 26 1.49 1.04 0.83
N PHE A 27 1.17 0.64 2.06
CA PHE A 27 1.34 -0.70 2.63
C PHE A 27 2.76 -1.24 2.47
N ILE A 28 3.75 -0.38 2.73
CA ILE A 28 5.17 -0.79 2.76
C ILE A 28 5.53 -1.56 4.04
N ASP A 29 4.81 -1.32 5.13
CA ASP A 29 4.96 -2.01 6.42
C ASP A 29 4.60 -3.51 6.35
N ASP A 30 5.06 -4.31 7.31
CA ASP A 30 4.79 -5.75 7.39
C ASP A 30 4.00 -6.08 8.68
N GLY A 31 3.43 -7.29 8.76
CA GLY A 31 2.86 -7.80 10.02
C GLY A 31 1.50 -7.22 10.43
N PHE A 32 0.89 -6.35 9.63
CA PHE A 32 -0.44 -5.79 9.90
C PHE A 32 -1.61 -6.75 9.60
N TYR A 33 -1.36 -7.90 8.98
CA TYR A 33 -2.38 -8.83 8.47
C TYR A 33 -3.36 -9.34 9.55
N ASN A 34 -2.84 -9.66 10.73
CA ASN A 34 -3.68 -10.12 11.84
C ASN A 34 -4.57 -8.98 12.35
N ALA A 35 -4.01 -7.77 12.50
CA ALA A 35 -4.77 -6.60 12.92
C ALA A 35 -5.85 -6.22 11.90
N MET A 36 -5.56 -6.30 10.59
CA MET A 36 -6.57 -6.10 9.53
C MET A 36 -7.70 -7.12 9.63
N THR A 37 -7.37 -8.39 9.84
CA THR A 37 -8.38 -9.46 9.97
C THR A 37 -9.30 -9.23 11.17
N ILE A 38 -8.75 -8.82 12.32
CA ILE A 38 -9.55 -8.52 13.52
C ILE A 38 -10.41 -7.27 13.30
N THR A 39 -9.81 -6.23 12.72
CA THR A 39 -10.51 -4.97 12.43
C THR A 39 -11.68 -5.21 11.50
N ASN A 40 -11.49 -5.96 10.40
CA ASN A 40 -12.53 -6.26 9.43
C ASN A 40 -13.66 -7.16 9.96
N ARG A 41 -13.41 -7.91 11.04
CA ARG A 41 -14.47 -8.67 11.72
C ARG A 41 -15.33 -7.77 12.61
N LYS A 42 -14.74 -6.73 13.21
CA LYS A 42 -15.42 -5.79 14.11
C LYS A 42 -16.05 -4.60 13.38
N HIS A 43 -15.41 -4.17 12.29
CA HIS A 43 -15.73 -3.03 11.44
C HIS A 43 -15.71 -3.48 9.99
N ASP A 44 -16.45 -2.82 9.11
CA ASP A 44 -16.28 -3.02 7.66
C ASP A 44 -15.02 -2.26 7.23
N LEU A 45 -13.88 -2.95 7.12
CA LEU A 45 -12.59 -2.32 6.80
C LEU A 45 -12.35 -2.35 5.30
N VAL A 46 -11.97 -1.19 4.74
CA VAL A 46 -11.61 -1.05 3.34
C VAL A 46 -10.18 -0.52 3.23
N ALA A 47 -9.34 -1.22 2.47
CA ALA A 47 -7.96 -0.85 2.24
C ALA A 47 -7.80 -0.09 0.91
N ILE A 48 -7.08 1.02 0.95
CA ILE A 48 -6.81 1.85 -0.22
C ILE A 48 -5.31 1.98 -0.33
N GLN A 49 -4.73 1.19 -1.23
CA GLN A 49 -3.31 1.27 -1.51
C GLN A 49 -3.05 2.48 -2.40
N VAL A 50 -2.13 3.36 -1.99
CA VAL A 50 -1.67 4.48 -2.82
C VAL A 50 -0.23 4.23 -3.23
N TYR A 51 0.07 4.30 -4.52
CA TYR A 51 1.43 4.05 -5.02
C TYR A 51 1.79 4.94 -6.21
N ASP A 52 3.08 5.22 -6.37
CA ASP A 52 3.60 5.97 -7.51
C ASP A 52 3.93 5.04 -8.69
N ARG A 53 3.66 5.48 -9.92
CA ARG A 53 4.01 4.76 -11.15
C ARG A 53 5.50 4.42 -11.22
N ARG A 54 6.37 5.27 -10.69
CA ARG A 54 7.83 5.08 -10.71
C ARG A 54 8.28 3.91 -9.83
N ILE A 55 7.43 3.47 -8.91
CA ILE A 55 7.64 2.26 -8.10
C ILE A 55 7.23 1.00 -8.90
N GLU A 56 6.25 1.13 -9.80
CA GLU A 56 5.84 0.06 -10.71
C GLU A 56 6.85 -0.16 -11.85
N ASP A 57 7.24 0.94 -12.51
CA ASP A 57 8.19 0.94 -13.62
C ASP A 57 9.39 1.82 -13.29
N LEU A 58 10.58 1.24 -13.19
CA LEU A 58 11.82 1.99 -13.05
C LEU A 58 12.25 2.52 -14.43
N PRO A 59 12.12 3.83 -14.73
CA PRO A 59 12.38 4.34 -16.07
C PRO A 59 13.89 4.38 -16.34
N SER A 60 14.30 4.15 -17.59
CA SER A 60 15.70 4.20 -18.02
C SER A 60 16.18 5.64 -18.18
N VAL A 61 16.41 6.33 -17.06
CA VAL A 61 16.83 7.75 -17.03
C VAL A 61 18.31 7.95 -16.67
N GLY A 62 19.09 6.86 -16.56
CA GLY A 62 20.53 6.91 -16.21
C GLY A 62 20.76 6.78 -14.70
N LEU A 63 21.83 7.39 -14.17
CA LEU A 63 22.06 7.45 -12.73
C LEU A 63 21.01 8.34 -12.06
N ILE A 64 20.21 7.76 -11.16
CA ILE A 64 19.34 8.52 -10.27
C ILE A 64 19.88 8.44 -8.85
N ASN A 65 19.86 9.56 -8.14
CA ASN A 65 20.09 9.57 -6.71
C ASN A 65 18.75 9.27 -6.02
N VAL A 66 18.63 8.09 -5.42
CA VAL A 66 17.46 7.70 -4.64
C VAL A 66 17.78 7.95 -3.19
N LYS A 67 16.95 8.79 -2.56
CA LYS A 67 16.99 9.03 -1.14
C LYS A 67 16.01 8.11 -0.44
N ASP A 68 16.53 7.29 0.47
CA ASP A 68 15.72 6.49 1.37
C ASP A 68 14.96 7.42 2.33
N ALA A 69 13.63 7.34 2.32
CA ALA A 69 12.77 8.22 3.11
C ALA A 69 12.80 7.90 4.61
N GLU A 70 13.27 6.71 5.01
CA GLU A 70 13.30 6.25 6.40
C GLU A 70 14.65 6.51 7.07
N THR A 71 15.75 6.39 6.33
CA THR A 71 17.12 6.56 6.86
C THR A 71 17.79 7.85 6.39
N GLY A 72 17.27 8.50 5.35
CA GLY A 72 17.86 9.69 4.75
C GLY A 72 19.10 9.42 3.89
N ASN A 73 19.49 8.15 3.72
CA ASN A 73 20.66 7.75 2.93
C ASN A 73 20.42 7.94 1.43
N GLU A 74 21.45 8.38 0.73
CA GLU A 74 21.45 8.58 -0.72
C GLU A 74 22.19 7.44 -1.42
N GLN A 75 21.48 6.74 -2.32
CA GLN A 75 22.04 5.69 -3.15
C GLN A 75 21.97 6.10 -4.62
N TRP A 76 23.12 6.05 -5.30
CA TRP A 76 23.16 6.14 -6.75
C TRP A 76 22.70 4.82 -7.38
N ILE A 77 21.60 4.87 -8.12
CA ILE A 77 21.01 3.74 -8.83
C ILE A 77 21.20 3.97 -10.33
N ASP A 78 21.93 3.07 -10.99
CA ASP A 78 22.02 3.06 -12.45
C ASP A 78 20.81 2.37 -13.07
N THR A 79 19.80 3.17 -13.43
CA THR A 79 18.54 2.68 -14.05
C THR A 79 18.70 2.27 -15.51
N SER A 80 19.87 2.46 -16.12
CA SER A 80 20.16 2.05 -17.49
C SER A 80 20.35 0.53 -17.62
N SER A 81 20.68 -0.15 -16.51
CA SER A 81 20.84 -1.60 -16.45
C SER A 81 19.50 -2.34 -16.64
N LEU A 82 19.41 -3.12 -17.71
CA LEU A 82 18.27 -4.00 -17.98
C LEU A 82 18.05 -5.02 -16.86
N SER A 83 19.14 -5.56 -16.31
CA SER A 83 19.12 -6.53 -15.21
C SER A 83 18.50 -5.94 -13.94
N LEU A 84 18.85 -4.68 -13.62
CA LEU A 84 18.29 -3.97 -12.48
C LEU A 84 16.79 -3.71 -12.67
N ARG A 85 16.37 -3.25 -13.86
CA ARG A 85 14.95 -3.01 -14.15
C ARG A 85 14.12 -4.29 -14.04
N LYS A 86 14.66 -5.44 -14.50
CA LYS A 86 14.01 -6.74 -14.34
C LYS A 86 13.86 -7.15 -12.87
N ALA A 87 14.95 -7.09 -12.09
CA ALA A 87 14.92 -7.42 -10.67
C ALA A 87 13.95 -6.52 -9.89
N HIS A 88 13.89 -5.23 -10.21
CA HIS A 88 12.93 -4.29 -9.61
C HIS A 88 11.48 -4.66 -9.94
N SER A 89 11.17 -4.96 -11.21
CA SER A 89 9.83 -5.38 -11.62
C SER A 89 9.40 -6.68 -10.94
N GLU A 90 10.31 -7.66 -10.81
CA GLU A 90 10.06 -8.91 -10.10
C GLU A 90 9.83 -8.70 -8.60
N TRP A 91 10.63 -7.82 -7.97
CA TRP A 91 10.43 -7.43 -6.57
C TRP A 91 9.07 -6.75 -6.36
N TRP A 92 8.68 -5.82 -7.23
CA TRP A 92 7.39 -5.13 -7.16
C TRP A 92 6.22 -6.11 -7.31
N LYS A 93 6.28 -7.01 -8.30
CA LYS A 93 5.29 -8.08 -8.47
C LYS A 93 5.15 -8.94 -7.23
N THR A 94 6.28 -9.37 -6.66
CA THR A 94 6.31 -10.17 -5.43
C THR A 94 5.67 -9.42 -4.26
N LYS A 95 5.95 -8.12 -4.12
CA LYS A 95 5.36 -7.28 -3.07
C LYS A 95 3.85 -7.13 -3.25
N GLN A 96 3.40 -6.88 -4.48
CA GLN A 96 1.98 -6.79 -4.82
C GLN A 96 1.23 -8.12 -4.59
N ASP A 97 1.84 -9.25 -4.93
CA ASP A 97 1.24 -10.57 -4.67
C ASP A 97 1.13 -10.85 -3.17
N LYS A 98 2.14 -10.50 -2.37
CA LYS A 98 2.06 -10.60 -0.89
C LYS A 98 0.93 -9.75 -0.34
N LEU A 99 0.83 -8.49 -0.79
CA LEU A 99 -0.20 -7.57 -0.34
C LEU A 99 -1.61 -8.03 -0.73
N ARG A 100 -1.79 -8.50 -1.96
CA ARG A 100 -3.07 -9.06 -2.42
C ARG A 100 -3.45 -10.30 -1.62
N ASN A 101 -2.49 -11.19 -1.35
CA ASN A 101 -2.73 -12.38 -0.53
C ASN A 101 -3.15 -12.01 0.89
N ALA A 102 -2.56 -10.96 1.44
CA ALA A 102 -2.93 -10.43 2.74
C ALA A 102 -4.36 -9.89 2.78
N PHE A 103 -4.72 -9.01 1.85
CA PHE A 103 -6.09 -8.49 1.75
C PHE A 103 -7.12 -9.62 1.61
N ASN A 104 -6.85 -10.58 0.73
CA ASN A 104 -7.70 -11.76 0.54
C ASN A 104 -7.86 -12.59 1.82
N LYS A 105 -6.76 -12.87 2.53
CA LYS A 105 -6.79 -13.63 3.79
C LYS A 105 -7.54 -12.89 4.90
N SER A 106 -7.40 -11.57 4.95
CA SER A 106 -8.13 -10.71 5.90
C SER A 106 -9.59 -10.45 5.51
N ARG A 107 -10.00 -10.90 4.30
CA ARG A 107 -11.31 -10.61 3.68
C ARG A 107 -11.59 -9.12 3.58
N VAL A 108 -10.53 -8.32 3.49
CA VAL A 108 -10.62 -6.87 3.36
C VAL A 108 -10.73 -6.56 1.90
N ASP A 109 -11.75 -5.79 1.55
CA ASP A 109 -11.84 -5.22 0.22
C ASP A 109 -10.75 -4.16 0.04
N ALA A 110 -10.04 -4.26 -1.08
CA ALA A 110 -8.92 -3.40 -1.36
C ALA A 110 -8.98 -2.80 -2.76
N VAL A 111 -8.57 -1.55 -2.88
CA VAL A 111 -8.35 -0.88 -4.17
C VAL A 111 -6.97 -0.26 -4.18
N SER A 112 -6.25 -0.48 -5.27
CA SER A 112 -4.95 0.17 -5.51
C SER A 112 -5.14 1.35 -6.45
N VAL A 113 -4.64 2.51 -6.03
CA VAL A 113 -4.78 3.79 -6.71
C VAL A 113 -3.39 4.36 -6.97
N ARG A 114 -3.17 4.81 -8.20
CA ARG A 114 -1.92 5.45 -8.58
C ARG A 114 -1.96 6.95 -8.31
N THR A 115 -0.87 7.50 -7.80
CA THR A 115 -0.75 8.95 -7.53
C THR A 115 -0.68 9.81 -8.79
N ASP A 116 -0.36 9.23 -9.95
CA ASP A 116 -0.39 9.90 -11.26
C ASP A 116 -1.78 9.90 -11.91
N GLN A 117 -2.77 9.28 -11.26
CA GLN A 117 -4.18 9.31 -11.65
C GLN A 117 -4.96 10.17 -10.66
N ASP A 118 -6.16 10.60 -11.06
CA ASP A 118 -7.09 11.32 -10.18
C ASP A 118 -7.55 10.39 -9.05
N PHE A 119 -6.77 10.35 -7.97
CA PHE A 119 -7.01 9.49 -6.83
C PHE A 119 -8.30 9.86 -6.11
N VAL A 120 -8.73 11.12 -6.18
CA VAL A 120 -10.01 11.60 -5.62
C VAL A 120 -11.15 10.93 -6.36
N LYS A 121 -11.08 10.85 -7.69
CA LYS A 121 -12.08 10.14 -8.50
C LYS A 121 -12.15 8.65 -8.18
N ALA A 122 -11.01 7.99 -8.02
CA ALA A 122 -10.96 6.57 -7.65
C ALA A 122 -11.59 6.31 -6.26
N LEU A 123 -11.35 7.19 -5.29
CA LEU A 123 -11.98 7.17 -3.97
C LEU A 123 -13.49 7.36 -4.08
N LEU A 124 -13.96 8.35 -4.85
CA LEU A 124 -15.40 8.61 -5.03
C LEU A 124 -16.13 7.39 -5.62
N THR A 125 -15.58 6.76 -6.65
CA THR A 125 -16.16 5.55 -7.25
C THR A 125 -16.21 4.37 -6.27
N LEU A 126 -15.22 4.25 -5.38
CA LEU A 126 -15.23 3.24 -4.31
C LEU A 126 -16.39 3.47 -3.32
N PHE A 127 -16.62 4.73 -2.92
CA PHE A 127 -17.71 5.08 -2.01
C PHE A 127 -19.09 4.88 -2.66
N GLU A 128 -19.24 5.21 -3.95
CA GLU A 128 -20.50 5.01 -4.68
C GLU A 128 -20.90 3.53 -4.80
N LYS A 129 -19.94 2.61 -4.97
CA LYS A 129 -20.22 1.18 -5.08
C LYS A 129 -20.72 0.51 -3.79
N ARG A 130 -20.66 1.19 -2.65
CA ARG A 130 -21.01 0.65 -1.33
C ARG A 130 -22.33 1.18 -0.75
N ASN A 131 -22.97 2.14 -1.42
CA ASN A 131 -24.29 2.67 -1.05
C ASN A 131 -25.39 2.12 -1.98
#